data_AF-A0A0M3QYN2-F1
#
_entry.id   AF-A0A0M3QYN2-F1
#
_cell.length_a   1.000
_cell.length_b   1.000
_cell.length_c   1.000
_cell.angle_alpha   90.00
_cell.angle_beta   90.00
_cell.angle_gamma   90.00
#
_symmetry.space_group_name_H-M   'P 1'
#
loop_
_entity.id
_entity.type
_entity.pdbx_description
1 polymer ?
#
loop_
_entity_poly.entity_id
_entity_poly.type
_entity_poly.pdbx_seq_one_letter_code
_entity_poly.pdbx_strand_id
1 'polypeptide(L)'
;GGNHKQLSSDCCNRPGLLGIPAAAATTDTATTRQISIGLPDSDAEAHNGNELENAWKMWETARQTAAESPPVIGDITTTVSSAAWTRAQPDAKSIAQQVFKQARASVQSLELNLKRRVAMLFESEDSEAEPTTTTIVAENDSGSTHHPERRHLVPDKLQYTKELQIKQGRLMGITRRFQVTSGLRAVDQYLGLPYAEAPTGSRRFMPPGAPLPWQGLKIARHLPPVCPQKLPDVSPNSGVNMSRGRYKHLLRLLPYLRTESEDCLYLNLYVPHEEPQTAGKQQLAVLVYLHGESFEWNSGNAYDGSVLASYGDVIIATVNYRLGVLGFMRPSIDAHNLANYALLDQIAALHWIKENIASFGGDSSRVTLMGHSTGAACVNYLMVSPVSSGLFHRAILMSGSAMSDWAASNQSLQLTMQIAHALNCPVSEHEEDDTLLDCLRQHRYKDIVHIPTSFQQFSTSLGPIVDGHVIPNQPYKVMGHYTEYFSRF
;
A
#
# COMPACT_ATOMS: atom_id res chain seq x y z
N GLY A 1 -39.80 -43.01 1.02
CA GLY A 1 -40.50 -43.19 2.31
C GLY A 1 -39.44 -43.14 3.38
N GLY A 2 -39.50 -42.28 4.39
CA GLY A 2 -40.67 -41.94 5.20
C GLY A 2 -41.01 -43.15 6.09
N ASN A 3 -41.14 -43.08 7.41
CA ASN A 3 -41.18 -41.97 8.35
C ASN A 3 -41.27 -42.64 9.76
N HIS A 4 -40.88 -41.94 10.84
CA HIS A 4 -41.39 -42.12 12.22
C HIS A 4 -41.06 -43.42 12.98
N LYS A 5 -40.85 -43.48 14.31
CA LYS A 5 -41.09 -42.66 15.53
C LYS A 5 -40.15 -43.27 16.60
N GLN A 6 -39.38 -42.58 17.44
CA GLN A 6 -39.66 -41.55 18.45
C GLN A 6 -40.46 -42.04 19.67
N LEU A 7 -40.03 -41.54 20.85
CA LEU A 7 -40.59 -41.52 22.21
C LEU A 7 -39.95 -42.53 23.17
N SER A 8 -39.65 -42.22 24.44
CA SER A 8 -39.69 -41.00 25.25
C SER A 8 -39.30 -41.43 26.68
N SER A 9 -38.61 -40.59 27.44
CA SER A 9 -39.06 -40.07 28.75
C SER A 9 -37.95 -39.95 29.80
N ASP A 10 -37.91 -38.73 30.35
CA ASP A 10 -37.12 -38.18 31.43
C ASP A 10 -37.10 -38.99 32.73
N CYS A 11 -36.05 -38.84 33.56
CA CYS A 11 -36.12 -38.05 34.81
C CYS A 11 -34.89 -38.18 35.75
N CYS A 12 -34.60 -37.06 36.42
CA CYS A 12 -34.09 -36.89 37.79
C CYS A 12 -32.57 -36.85 38.12
N ASN A 13 -32.15 -35.62 38.48
CA ASN A 13 -31.50 -35.19 39.73
C ASN A 13 -30.02 -35.54 40.08
N ARG A 14 -29.22 -34.48 40.20
CA ARG A 14 -27.96 -34.30 41.01
C ARG A 14 -28.27 -34.30 42.53
N PRO A 15 -27.30 -34.14 43.50
CA PRO A 15 -25.82 -34.01 43.45
C PRO A 15 -25.03 -34.86 44.50
N GLY A 16 -23.69 -34.79 44.51
CA GLY A 16 -22.86 -35.26 45.65
C GLY A 16 -21.36 -34.96 45.51
N LEU A 17 -20.81 -34.19 46.47
CA LEU A 17 -19.39 -33.82 46.68
C LEU A 17 -18.57 -34.93 47.37
N LEU A 18 -17.23 -34.89 47.20
CA LEU A 18 -16.08 -35.29 48.07
C LEU A 18 -14.89 -35.61 47.13
N GLY A 19 -13.63 -35.17 47.23
CA GLY A 19 -12.83 -34.48 48.25
C GLY A 19 -11.40 -35.09 48.29
N ILE A 20 -10.35 -34.24 48.28
CA ILE A 20 -9.00 -34.39 48.93
C ILE A 20 -7.83 -35.02 48.10
N PRO A 21 -6.52 -34.62 48.25
CA PRO A 21 -5.89 -33.34 48.65
C PRO A 21 -4.64 -32.90 47.82
N ALA A 22 -4.06 -31.75 48.21
CA ALA A 22 -2.68 -31.31 47.96
C ALA A 22 -1.78 -31.52 49.20
N ALA A 23 -0.46 -31.74 49.04
CA ALA A 23 0.65 -31.09 49.78
C ALA A 23 2.06 -31.74 49.57
N ALA A 24 3.00 -30.88 49.16
CA ALA A 24 4.37 -30.65 49.66
C ALA A 24 5.47 -31.75 49.79
N ALA A 25 6.55 -31.51 49.02
CA ALA A 25 7.99 -31.43 49.37
C ALA A 25 8.73 -32.58 50.08
N THR A 26 9.84 -33.06 49.46
CA THR A 26 11.25 -32.83 49.89
C THR A 26 12.28 -33.42 48.90
N THR A 27 13.28 -32.59 48.56
CA THR A 27 14.71 -32.84 48.25
C THR A 27 15.20 -34.24 47.83
N ASP A 28 15.87 -34.37 46.68
CA ASP A 28 17.34 -34.47 46.65
C ASP A 28 17.97 -34.39 45.25
N THR A 29 19.23 -34.00 45.27
CA THR A 29 20.15 -33.54 44.23
C THR A 29 20.51 -34.54 43.11
N ALA A 30 20.61 -34.06 41.87
CA ALA A 30 21.53 -34.59 40.86
C ALA A 30 21.93 -33.53 39.83
N THR A 31 23.20 -33.16 39.89
CA THR A 31 24.00 -32.33 38.97
C THR A 31 23.85 -32.71 37.49
N THR A 32 23.64 -31.72 36.61
CA THR A 32 24.06 -31.81 35.19
C THR A 32 24.51 -30.43 34.70
N ARG A 33 25.67 -30.46 34.02
CA ARG A 33 26.54 -29.35 33.62
C ARG A 33 25.87 -28.33 32.67
N GLN A 34 25.96 -27.05 33.01
CA GLN A 34 25.85 -25.94 32.05
C GLN A 34 27.17 -25.79 31.29
N ILE A 35 27.09 -25.72 29.96
CA ILE A 35 28.19 -25.30 29.09
C ILE A 35 28.00 -23.80 28.85
N SER A 36 28.85 -23.00 29.48
CA SER A 36 29.00 -21.57 29.20
C SER A 36 29.79 -21.38 27.92
N ILE A 37 29.21 -20.70 26.93
CA ILE A 37 29.96 -20.09 25.83
C ILE A 37 29.92 -18.59 26.07
N GLY A 38 31.04 -18.05 26.55
CA GLY A 38 31.22 -16.62 26.75
C GLY A 38 31.37 -15.90 25.41
N LEU A 39 30.60 -14.83 25.23
CA LEU A 39 30.87 -13.77 24.28
C LEU A 39 31.48 -12.60 25.06
N PRO A 40 32.49 -11.89 24.53
CA PRO A 40 33.22 -10.89 25.29
C PRO A 40 32.38 -9.63 25.53
N ASP A 41 32.48 -9.12 26.76
CA ASP A 41 32.01 -7.82 27.18
C ASP A 41 32.55 -6.72 26.24
N SER A 42 31.63 -5.94 25.68
CA SER A 42 31.93 -4.60 25.18
C SER A 42 30.93 -3.64 25.79
N ASP A 43 31.47 -2.69 26.54
CA ASP A 43 30.78 -1.68 27.36
C ASP A 43 29.54 -1.10 26.68
N ALA A 44 28.36 -1.46 27.21
CA ALA A 44 27.14 -0.71 26.99
C ALA A 44 27.14 0.48 27.96
N GLU A 45 27.77 1.58 27.55
CA GLU A 45 27.47 2.88 28.15
C GLU A 45 26.00 3.20 27.87
N ALA A 46 25.19 3.10 28.92
CA ALA A 46 23.80 3.52 28.94
C ALA A 46 23.74 5.04 28.71
N HIS A 47 23.47 5.46 27.47
CA HIS A 47 22.95 6.79 27.19
C HIS A 47 21.49 6.86 27.67
N ASN A 48 21.31 7.06 28.97
CA ASN A 48 20.07 7.65 29.51
C ASN A 48 20.06 9.14 29.15
N GLY A 49 19.85 9.43 27.87
CA GLY A 49 19.45 10.73 27.37
C GLY A 49 17.95 10.70 27.16
N ASN A 50 17.21 11.45 27.99
CA ASN A 50 15.75 11.50 28.02
C ASN A 50 15.18 11.81 26.62
N GLU A 51 14.80 10.79 25.85
CA GLU A 51 14.30 10.93 24.47
C GLU A 51 13.07 11.86 24.41
N LEU A 52 12.26 11.86 25.47
CA LEU A 52 11.11 12.75 25.67
C LEU A 52 11.54 14.22 25.78
N GLU A 53 12.60 14.50 26.53
CA GLU A 53 13.11 15.86 26.71
C GLU A 53 13.81 16.39 25.45
N ASN A 54 14.48 15.49 24.71
CA ASN A 54 15.06 15.82 23.41
C ASN A 54 13.97 16.06 22.35
N ALA A 55 12.91 15.25 22.33
CA ALA A 55 11.73 15.47 21.49
C ALA A 55 11.05 16.80 21.82
N TRP A 56 10.92 17.14 23.11
CA TRP A 56 10.35 18.41 23.57
C TRP A 56 11.20 19.62 23.13
N LYS A 57 12.52 19.57 23.38
CA LYS A 57 13.45 20.66 22.99
C LYS A 57 13.51 20.86 21.49
N MET A 58 13.50 19.77 20.70
CA MET A 58 13.47 19.86 19.24
C MET A 58 12.15 20.45 18.71
N TRP A 59 11.02 20.12 19.33
CA TRP A 59 9.72 20.73 19.00
C TRP A 59 9.68 22.22 19.34
N GLU A 60 10.15 22.63 20.52
CA GLU A 60 10.23 24.05 20.90
C GLU A 60 11.11 24.86 19.94
N THR A 61 12.20 24.25 19.48
CA THR A 61 13.11 24.83 18.49
C THR A 61 12.41 24.97 17.12
N ALA A 62 11.71 23.93 16.66
CA ALA A 62 10.94 23.95 15.41
C ALA A 62 9.83 25.03 15.42
N ARG A 63 9.14 25.19 16.57
CA ARG A 63 8.15 26.25 16.82
C ARG A 63 8.75 27.65 16.68
N GLN A 64 9.98 27.87 17.15
CA GLN A 64 10.66 29.16 17.06
C GLN A 64 11.12 29.45 15.62
N THR A 65 11.56 28.44 14.87
CA THR A 65 12.00 28.59 13.47
C THR A 65 10.85 28.75 12.46
N ALA A 66 9.63 28.35 12.81
CA ALA A 66 8.46 28.49 11.93
C ALA A 66 7.99 29.95 11.74
N ALA A 67 8.60 30.91 12.46
CA ALA A 67 8.30 32.34 12.36
C ALA A 67 9.19 33.10 11.36
N GLU A 68 10.22 32.47 10.78
CA GLU A 68 11.15 33.13 9.86
C GLU A 68 11.38 32.28 8.60
N SER A 69 10.95 32.78 7.44
CA SER A 69 11.27 32.19 6.13
C SER A 69 12.77 32.37 5.84
N PRO A 70 13.58 31.32 5.66
CA PRO A 70 14.98 31.50 5.28
C PRO A 70 15.10 31.84 3.78
N PRO A 71 16.07 32.68 3.40
CA PRO A 71 16.30 33.02 2.00
C PRO A 71 16.95 31.85 1.25
N VAL A 72 16.60 31.75 -0.03
CA VAL A 72 17.20 30.84 -1.02
C VAL A 72 18.70 31.11 -1.14
N ILE A 73 19.54 30.14 -0.79
CA ILE A 73 20.98 30.15 -1.10
C ILE A 73 21.27 28.97 -2.02
N GLY A 74 21.83 29.30 -3.18
CA GLY A 74 22.17 28.38 -4.27
C GLY A 74 23.47 27.59 -4.06
N ASP A 75 23.58 26.55 -4.88
CA ASP A 75 24.75 25.76 -5.28
C ASP A 75 25.93 25.66 -4.31
N ILE A 76 26.08 24.47 -3.73
CA ILE A 76 27.36 24.00 -3.17
C ILE A 76 27.91 22.89 -4.07
N THR A 77 28.92 23.24 -4.85
CA THR A 77 29.85 22.30 -5.47
C THR A 77 30.81 21.77 -4.40
N THR A 78 30.68 20.49 -4.03
CA THR A 78 31.70 19.83 -3.19
C THR A 78 32.88 19.38 -4.04
N THR A 79 34.01 20.06 -3.85
CA THR A 79 35.35 19.62 -4.21
C THR A 79 35.74 18.40 -3.38
N VAL A 80 36.00 17.26 -4.04
CA VAL A 80 36.56 16.08 -3.38
C VAL A 80 38.09 16.16 -3.46
N SER A 81 38.71 16.34 -2.30
CA SER A 81 40.14 16.18 -2.06
C SER A 81 40.53 14.70 -2.25
N SER A 82 41.47 14.46 -3.16
CA SER A 82 42.07 13.17 -3.44
C SER A 82 43.22 12.87 -2.47
N ALA A 83 43.07 11.86 -1.61
CA ALA A 83 44.20 11.24 -0.92
C ALA A 83 44.03 9.71 -0.81
N ALA A 84 44.77 9.03 -1.68
CA ALA A 84 45.46 7.75 -1.50
C ALA A 84 44.71 6.54 -0.91
N TRP A 85 44.18 5.69 -1.80
CA TRP A 85 44.28 4.23 -1.68
C TRP A 85 44.70 3.63 -3.03
N THR A 86 45.98 3.30 -3.17
CA THR A 86 46.50 2.43 -4.22
C THR A 86 46.77 1.05 -3.63
N ARG A 87 46.10 0.00 -4.13
CA ARG A 87 46.70 -1.22 -4.71
C ARG A 87 45.65 -2.31 -4.98
N ALA A 88 45.53 -2.65 -6.27
CA ALA A 88 45.20 -3.94 -6.91
C ALA A 88 43.79 -4.59 -6.76
N GLN A 89 42.99 -4.49 -7.82
CA GLN A 89 42.34 -5.63 -8.53
C GLN A 89 41.90 -5.21 -9.96
N PRO A 90 42.03 -6.05 -10.99
CA PRO A 90 41.63 -5.74 -12.37
C PRO A 90 40.14 -6.05 -12.64
N ASP A 91 39.57 -5.38 -13.67
CA ASP A 91 38.40 -5.82 -14.47
C ASP A 91 36.93 -5.61 -14.03
N ALA A 92 36.61 -4.84 -12.97
CA ALA A 92 35.18 -4.53 -12.69
C ALA A 92 34.57 -3.42 -13.57
N LYS A 93 35.38 -2.44 -14.03
CA LYS A 93 34.89 -1.29 -14.82
C LYS A 93 34.56 -1.64 -16.29
N SER A 94 35.28 -2.59 -16.88
CA SER A 94 35.11 -3.01 -18.28
C SER A 94 33.80 -3.78 -18.48
N ILE A 95 33.50 -4.70 -17.56
CA ILE A 95 32.28 -5.53 -17.59
C ILE A 95 31.04 -4.65 -17.34
N ALA A 96 31.09 -3.74 -16.36
CA ALA A 96 29.99 -2.81 -16.12
C ALA A 96 29.70 -1.90 -17.33
N GLN A 97 30.73 -1.39 -18.01
CA GLN A 97 30.55 -0.56 -19.20
C GLN A 97 29.98 -1.34 -20.41
N GLN A 98 30.33 -2.62 -20.57
CA GLN A 98 29.76 -3.47 -21.62
C GLN A 98 28.30 -3.84 -21.34
N VAL A 99 27.96 -4.17 -20.08
CA VAL A 99 26.58 -4.47 -19.67
C VAL A 99 25.69 -3.23 -19.82
N PHE A 100 26.17 -2.03 -19.44
CA PHE A 100 25.44 -0.78 -19.64
C PHE A 100 25.25 -0.43 -21.13
N LYS A 101 26.22 -0.73 -22.01
CA LYS A 101 26.07 -0.51 -23.46
C LYS A 101 25.05 -1.45 -24.09
N GLN A 102 25.07 -2.75 -23.74
CA GLN A 102 24.10 -3.73 -24.24
C GLN A 102 22.67 -3.46 -23.73
N ALA A 103 22.52 -3.06 -22.46
CA ALA A 103 21.23 -2.66 -21.91
C ALA A 103 20.68 -1.41 -22.60
N ARG A 104 21.52 -0.39 -22.85
CA ARG A 104 21.11 0.86 -23.50
C ARG A 104 20.67 0.67 -24.97
N ALA A 105 21.35 -0.21 -25.71
CA ALA A 105 20.96 -0.54 -27.09
C ALA A 105 19.63 -1.31 -27.16
N SER A 106 19.37 -2.18 -26.19
CA SER A 106 18.13 -2.96 -26.09
C SER A 106 16.93 -2.09 -25.66
N VAL A 107 17.16 -1.13 -24.75
CA VAL A 107 16.12 -0.18 -24.31
C VAL A 107 15.74 0.79 -25.42
N GLN A 108 16.72 1.27 -26.22
CA GLN A 108 16.41 2.17 -27.36
C GLN A 108 15.58 1.51 -28.45
N SER A 109 15.79 0.22 -28.75
CA SER A 109 15.00 -0.50 -29.76
C SER A 109 13.58 -0.81 -29.29
N LEU A 110 13.40 -1.10 -27.99
CA LEU A 110 12.10 -1.25 -27.34
C LEU A 110 11.34 0.08 -27.25
N GLU A 111 12.02 1.18 -26.90
CA GLU A 111 11.42 2.51 -26.84
C GLU A 111 10.99 3.01 -28.23
N LEU A 112 11.77 2.72 -29.28
CA LEU A 112 11.42 3.10 -30.65
C LEU A 112 10.21 2.31 -31.17
N ASN A 113 10.12 1.01 -30.86
CA ASN A 113 8.97 0.17 -31.22
C ASN A 113 7.72 0.55 -30.42
N LEU A 114 7.87 0.91 -29.14
CA LEU A 114 6.78 1.40 -28.31
C LEU A 114 6.26 2.76 -28.81
N LYS A 115 7.15 3.71 -29.11
CA LYS A 115 6.78 5.02 -29.68
C LYS A 115 6.08 4.89 -31.03
N ARG A 116 6.54 4.02 -31.92
CA ARG A 116 5.88 3.76 -33.22
C ARG A 116 4.48 3.15 -33.05
N ARG A 117 4.30 2.23 -32.11
CA ARG A 117 3.01 1.58 -31.87
C ARG A 117 2.02 2.47 -31.11
N VAL A 118 2.52 3.32 -30.21
CA VAL A 118 1.71 4.34 -29.52
C VAL A 118 1.31 5.47 -30.47
N ALA A 119 2.19 5.91 -31.39
CA ALA A 119 1.84 6.90 -32.40
C ALA A 119 0.68 6.43 -33.30
N MET A 120 0.66 5.15 -33.69
CA MET A 120 -0.45 4.56 -34.46
C MET A 120 -1.78 4.48 -33.69
N LEU A 121 -1.78 4.62 -32.36
CA LEU A 121 -2.99 4.60 -31.53
C LEU A 121 -3.61 6.00 -31.34
N PHE A 122 -2.91 7.08 -31.72
CA PHE A 122 -3.33 8.45 -31.43
C PHE A 122 -3.37 9.39 -32.65
N GLU A 123 -3.14 8.89 -33.87
CA GLU A 123 -3.36 9.66 -35.10
C GLU A 123 -4.82 9.59 -35.56
N SER A 124 -5.73 10.22 -34.82
CA SER A 124 -6.98 10.76 -35.36
C SER A 124 -7.62 11.70 -34.35
N GLU A 125 -7.16 12.94 -34.32
CA GLU A 125 -7.90 14.16 -33.93
C GLU A 125 -6.87 15.24 -33.62
N ASP A 126 -6.50 16.03 -34.62
CA ASP A 126 -6.02 17.40 -34.45
C ASP A 126 -5.99 18.07 -35.83
N SER A 127 -7.07 18.80 -36.16
CA SER A 127 -7.03 19.83 -37.19
C SER A 127 -7.52 21.13 -36.54
N GLU A 128 -6.58 22.08 -36.45
CA GLU A 128 -6.71 23.42 -35.88
C GLU A 128 -7.79 24.27 -36.59
N ALA A 129 -8.52 25.06 -35.82
CA ALA A 129 -9.13 26.30 -36.29
C ALA A 129 -9.17 27.33 -35.14
N GLU A 130 -8.62 28.52 -35.39
CA GLU A 130 -8.51 29.67 -34.49
C GLU A 130 -9.88 30.25 -34.03
N PRO A 131 -9.94 30.98 -32.89
CA PRO A 131 -11.17 31.57 -32.42
C PRO A 131 -11.40 32.96 -33.02
N THR A 132 -12.53 33.14 -33.70
CA THR A 132 -13.09 34.47 -33.97
C THR A 132 -14.19 34.78 -32.96
N THR A 133 -14.06 35.96 -32.36
CA THR A 133 -14.97 36.54 -31.38
C THR A 133 -16.31 36.89 -32.01
N THR A 134 -17.43 36.41 -31.48
CA THR A 134 -18.72 37.08 -31.68
C THR A 134 -19.70 36.75 -30.54
N THR A 135 -20.15 37.82 -29.90
CA THR A 135 -21.28 37.95 -28.97
C THR A 135 -22.60 37.52 -29.62
N ILE A 136 -23.54 36.96 -28.84
CA ILE A 136 -25.04 37.06 -28.93
C ILE A 136 -25.61 36.15 -27.82
N VAL A 137 -26.19 36.70 -26.75
CA VAL A 137 -27.63 36.95 -26.47
C VAL A 137 -28.50 35.69 -26.51
N ALA A 138 -29.17 35.45 -25.38
CA ALA A 138 -30.12 34.36 -25.17
C ALA A 138 -31.47 34.65 -25.84
N GLU A 139 -32.07 33.64 -26.47
CA GLU A 139 -33.52 33.53 -26.66
C GLU A 139 -33.94 32.08 -26.97
N ASN A 140 -35.08 31.69 -26.41
CA ASN A 140 -35.77 30.41 -26.61
C ASN A 140 -36.44 30.36 -28.00
N ASP A 141 -36.42 29.23 -28.71
CA ASP A 141 -37.65 28.51 -29.13
C ASP A 141 -37.35 27.16 -29.80
N SER A 142 -38.37 26.31 -29.74
CA SER A 142 -38.62 24.99 -30.30
C SER A 142 -38.43 24.83 -31.83
N GLY A 143 -38.01 23.64 -32.27
CA GLY A 143 -38.04 23.25 -33.68
C GLY A 143 -37.12 22.09 -34.08
N SER A 144 -37.71 20.92 -34.30
CA SER A 144 -37.08 19.71 -34.86
C SER A 144 -36.45 19.97 -36.24
N THR A 145 -35.18 19.60 -36.43
CA THR A 145 -34.61 19.25 -37.74
C THR A 145 -33.60 18.11 -37.61
N HIS A 146 -33.77 17.10 -38.46
CA HIS A 146 -32.96 15.89 -38.56
C HIS A 146 -31.51 16.20 -38.98
N HIS A 147 -30.54 15.71 -38.21
CA HIS A 147 -29.14 15.57 -38.62
C HIS A 147 -28.77 14.11 -38.90
N PRO A 148 -27.90 13.85 -39.90
CA PRO A 148 -27.60 12.51 -40.37
C PRO A 148 -26.67 11.77 -39.40
N GLU A 149 -27.04 10.53 -39.10
CA GLU A 149 -26.26 9.43 -38.53
C GLU A 149 -24.97 9.77 -37.75
N ARG A 150 -25.10 10.28 -36.53
CA ARG A 150 -24.26 9.76 -35.45
C ARG A 150 -24.93 8.49 -34.96
N ARG A 151 -24.37 7.32 -35.30
CA ARG A 151 -24.71 6.09 -34.58
C ARG A 151 -24.49 6.39 -33.10
N HIS A 152 -25.59 6.49 -32.37
CA HIS A 152 -25.61 6.25 -30.95
C HIS A 152 -24.99 4.86 -30.79
N LEU A 153 -23.70 4.80 -30.44
CA LEU A 153 -23.18 3.65 -29.73
C LEU A 153 -23.93 3.65 -28.40
N VAL A 154 -25.09 2.99 -28.41
CA VAL A 154 -25.75 2.52 -27.20
C VAL A 154 -24.64 1.88 -26.38
N PRO A 155 -24.42 2.30 -25.11
CA PRO A 155 -23.43 1.63 -24.27
C PRO A 155 -23.74 0.14 -24.34
N ASP A 156 -22.76 -0.67 -24.76
CA ASP A 156 -22.90 -2.12 -24.72
C ASP A 156 -23.48 -2.47 -23.35
N LYS A 157 -24.63 -3.16 -23.34
CA LYS A 157 -25.29 -3.57 -22.09
C LYS A 157 -24.22 -4.14 -21.18
N LEU A 158 -24.07 -3.56 -19.97
CA LEU A 158 -23.09 -4.00 -18.99
C LEU A 158 -23.13 -5.53 -18.88
N GLN A 159 -22.04 -6.18 -19.30
CA GLN A 159 -21.93 -7.62 -19.26
C GLN A 159 -21.38 -8.01 -17.90
N TYR A 160 -22.15 -8.83 -17.18
CA TYR A 160 -21.69 -9.40 -15.92
C TYR A 160 -20.90 -10.67 -16.18
N THR A 161 -19.92 -10.92 -15.31
CA THR A 161 -19.20 -12.19 -15.31
C THR A 161 -20.12 -13.33 -14.88
N LYS A 162 -19.65 -14.56 -15.04
CA LYS A 162 -20.27 -15.69 -14.34
C LYS A 162 -20.16 -15.49 -12.82
N GLU A 163 -21.08 -16.11 -12.10
CA GLU A 163 -21.01 -16.17 -10.65
C GLU A 163 -19.76 -16.94 -10.22
N LEU A 164 -19.03 -16.38 -9.27
CA LEU A 164 -17.80 -16.94 -8.73
C LEU A 164 -17.92 -17.02 -7.20
N GLN A 165 -17.45 -18.12 -6.63
CA GLN A 165 -17.42 -18.34 -5.19
C GLN A 165 -15.98 -18.12 -4.69
N ILE A 166 -15.82 -17.27 -3.67
CA ILE A 166 -14.58 -17.15 -2.90
C ILE A 166 -14.84 -17.53 -1.44
N LYS A 167 -13.82 -17.48 -0.57
CA LYS A 167 -13.98 -17.82 0.85
C LYS A 167 -15.01 -16.94 1.58
N GLN A 168 -15.07 -15.65 1.27
CA GLN A 168 -15.99 -14.69 1.92
C GLN A 168 -17.43 -14.76 1.39
N GLY A 169 -17.66 -15.24 0.16
CA GLY A 169 -19.00 -15.30 -0.41
C GLY A 169 -19.04 -15.39 -1.93
N ARG A 170 -20.25 -15.28 -2.48
CA ARG A 170 -20.53 -15.31 -3.92
C ARG A 170 -20.44 -13.92 -4.51
N LEU A 171 -19.85 -13.78 -5.69
CA LEU A 171 -19.72 -12.50 -6.37
C LEU A 171 -19.82 -12.59 -7.90
N MET A 172 -20.15 -11.46 -8.51
CA MET A 172 -20.04 -11.21 -9.95
C MET A 172 -19.30 -9.90 -10.17
N GLY A 173 -18.45 -9.86 -11.18
CA GLY A 173 -17.80 -8.66 -11.69
C GLY A 173 -18.47 -8.15 -12.96
N ILE A 174 -17.75 -7.34 -13.71
CA ILE A 174 -18.16 -6.85 -15.03
C ILE A 174 -17.10 -7.20 -16.08
N THR A 175 -17.53 -7.58 -17.28
CA THR A 175 -16.63 -7.81 -18.41
C THR A 175 -16.50 -6.51 -19.20
N ARG A 176 -15.28 -5.97 -19.24
CA ARG A 176 -14.91 -4.86 -20.11
C ARG A 176 -14.37 -5.38 -21.43
N ARG A 177 -14.98 -4.96 -22.52
CA ARG A 177 -14.49 -5.22 -23.89
C ARG A 177 -13.71 -4.03 -24.40
N PHE A 178 -12.64 -4.31 -25.13
CA PHE A 178 -11.91 -3.29 -25.89
C PHE A 178 -12.45 -3.23 -27.32
N GLN A 179 -12.13 -2.15 -28.02
CA GLN A 179 -12.40 -2.05 -29.44
C GLN A 179 -11.66 -3.17 -30.19
N VAL A 180 -12.33 -3.80 -31.17
CA VAL A 180 -11.78 -4.94 -31.92
C VAL A 180 -10.42 -4.62 -32.56
N THR A 181 -10.23 -3.37 -32.99
CA THR A 181 -8.99 -2.87 -33.61
C THR A 181 -7.79 -2.85 -32.67
N SER A 182 -7.99 -2.85 -31.35
CA SER A 182 -6.90 -2.82 -30.37
C SER A 182 -6.11 -4.12 -30.28
N GLY A 183 -6.68 -5.25 -30.74
CA GLY A 183 -6.10 -6.58 -30.55
C GLY A 183 -6.06 -7.05 -29.08
N LEU A 184 -6.67 -6.31 -28.16
CA LEU A 184 -6.76 -6.65 -26.74
C LEU A 184 -7.96 -7.58 -26.48
N ARG A 185 -7.74 -8.63 -25.68
CA ARG A 185 -8.80 -9.50 -25.17
C ARG A 185 -9.64 -8.76 -24.13
N ALA A 186 -10.91 -9.13 -24.01
CA ALA A 186 -11.76 -8.62 -22.95
C ALA A 186 -11.19 -8.94 -21.56
N VAL A 187 -11.59 -8.18 -20.55
CA VAL A 187 -11.11 -8.29 -19.17
C VAL A 187 -12.29 -8.29 -18.22
N ASP A 188 -12.33 -9.27 -17.33
CA ASP A 188 -13.25 -9.33 -16.19
C ASP A 188 -12.69 -8.48 -15.05
N GLN A 189 -13.46 -7.50 -14.61
CA GLN A 189 -13.13 -6.57 -13.54
C GLN A 189 -13.96 -6.89 -12.31
N TYR A 190 -13.27 -7.04 -11.18
CA TYR A 190 -13.88 -7.20 -9.86
C TYR A 190 -13.39 -6.06 -8.97
N LEU A 191 -14.23 -5.04 -8.83
CA LEU A 191 -13.87 -3.78 -8.18
C LEU A 191 -14.43 -3.72 -6.75
N GLY A 192 -13.63 -3.24 -5.81
CA GLY A 192 -14.04 -3.05 -4.42
C GLY A 192 -14.26 -4.36 -3.65
N LEU A 193 -13.31 -5.30 -3.76
CA LEU A 193 -13.29 -6.53 -2.97
C LEU A 193 -12.64 -6.27 -1.60
N PRO A 194 -13.36 -6.46 -0.48
CA PRO A 194 -12.79 -6.26 0.85
C PRO A 194 -11.79 -7.38 1.15
N TYR A 195 -10.54 -7.02 1.46
CA TYR A 195 -9.51 -7.99 1.83
C TYR A 195 -9.26 -8.05 3.34
N ALA A 196 -9.78 -7.08 4.09
CA ALA A 196 -9.70 -7.00 5.55
C ALA A 196 -10.97 -6.36 6.12
N GLU A 197 -11.15 -6.46 7.44
CA GLU A 197 -12.20 -5.73 8.15
C GLU A 197 -11.90 -4.23 8.19
N ALA A 198 -12.94 -3.39 8.11
CA ALA A 198 -12.81 -1.94 8.15
C ALA A 198 -12.07 -1.46 9.42
N PRO A 199 -10.98 -0.68 9.29
CA PRO A 199 -10.15 -0.22 10.41
C PRO A 199 -10.78 1.01 11.10
N THR A 200 -12.05 0.90 11.48
CA THR A 200 -12.87 1.98 12.05
C THR A 200 -13.11 1.78 13.55
N GLY A 201 -13.46 2.85 14.25
CA GLY A 201 -13.79 2.79 15.68
C GLY A 201 -12.64 2.23 16.50
N SER A 202 -12.90 1.18 17.28
CA SER A 202 -11.87 0.50 18.08
C SER A 202 -10.76 -0.12 17.22
N ARG A 203 -11.01 -0.48 15.95
CA ARG A 203 -9.98 -1.03 15.06
C ARG A 203 -9.04 0.02 14.46
N ARG A 204 -9.32 1.31 14.66
CA ARG A 204 -8.37 2.35 14.27
C ARG A 204 -7.08 2.17 15.07
N PHE A 205 -5.95 2.29 14.37
CA PHE A 205 -4.62 2.00 14.89
C PHE A 205 -4.46 0.58 15.48
N MET A 206 -5.07 -0.41 14.82
CA MET A 206 -4.82 -1.82 15.08
C MET A 206 -4.38 -2.52 13.79
N PRO A 207 -3.72 -3.68 13.89
CA PRO A 207 -3.55 -4.58 12.75
C PRO A 207 -4.89 -4.88 12.04
N PRO A 208 -4.89 -5.04 10.71
CA PRO A 208 -6.11 -5.34 9.96
C PRO A 208 -6.75 -6.65 10.42
N GLY A 209 -8.07 -6.62 10.62
CA GLY A 209 -8.85 -7.82 10.92
C GLY A 209 -9.07 -8.69 9.67
N ALA A 210 -9.46 -9.95 9.88
CA ALA A 210 -9.82 -10.84 8.78
C ALA A 210 -11.04 -10.29 8.00
N PRO A 211 -11.08 -10.46 6.66
CA PRO A 211 -12.21 -10.04 5.84
C PRO A 211 -13.50 -10.75 6.27
N LEU A 212 -14.56 -9.99 6.50
CA LEU A 212 -15.85 -10.54 6.90
C LEU A 212 -16.56 -11.24 5.73
N PRO A 213 -17.20 -12.40 5.95
CA PRO A 213 -18.04 -13.02 4.95
C PRO A 213 -19.31 -12.19 4.71
N TRP A 214 -19.86 -12.27 3.50
CA TRP A 214 -21.14 -11.65 3.16
C TRP A 214 -22.17 -12.70 2.75
N GLN A 215 -23.45 -12.37 2.98
CA GLN A 215 -24.57 -13.19 2.53
C GLN A 215 -25.05 -12.71 1.15
N GLY A 216 -25.58 -13.65 0.36
CA GLY A 216 -26.07 -13.35 -0.98
C GLY A 216 -24.98 -13.16 -2.02
N LEU A 217 -25.33 -12.47 -3.11
CA LEU A 217 -24.46 -12.21 -4.25
C LEU A 217 -23.93 -10.76 -4.19
N LYS A 218 -22.61 -10.59 -4.14
CA LYS A 218 -21.96 -9.28 -4.23
C LYS A 218 -21.69 -8.90 -5.68
N ILE A 219 -22.13 -7.71 -6.09
CA ILE A 219 -21.83 -7.16 -7.42
C ILE A 219 -20.62 -6.22 -7.32
N ALA A 220 -19.44 -6.71 -7.72
CA ALA A 220 -18.15 -6.05 -7.61
C ALA A 220 -17.84 -5.19 -8.86
N ARG A 221 -18.62 -4.11 -9.06
CA ARG A 221 -18.56 -3.26 -10.26
C ARG A 221 -18.16 -1.81 -10.03
N HIS A 222 -17.98 -1.41 -8.77
CA HIS A 222 -17.72 -0.02 -8.38
C HIS A 222 -16.39 0.06 -7.67
N LEU A 223 -15.62 1.11 -7.96
CA LEU A 223 -14.41 1.40 -7.20
C LEU A 223 -14.78 1.67 -5.73
N PRO A 224 -13.99 1.15 -4.78
CA PRO A 224 -14.21 1.38 -3.36
C PRO A 224 -13.84 2.82 -2.98
N PRO A 225 -14.30 3.33 -1.83
CA PRO A 225 -13.72 4.53 -1.24
C PRO A 225 -12.20 4.40 -1.08
N VAL A 226 -11.48 5.51 -1.22
CA VAL A 226 -10.04 5.58 -0.94
C VAL A 226 -9.81 5.87 0.54
N CYS A 227 -8.61 5.55 1.04
CA CYS A 227 -8.27 5.87 2.42
C CYS A 227 -8.19 7.39 2.63
N PRO A 228 -8.47 7.87 3.85
CA PRO A 228 -8.41 9.30 4.14
C PRO A 228 -7.02 9.86 3.88
N GLN A 229 -6.95 11.00 3.20
CA GLN A 229 -5.70 11.51 2.69
C GLN A 229 -5.68 13.02 2.57
N LYS A 230 -4.48 13.60 2.59
CA LYS A 230 -4.26 15.01 2.30
C LYS A 230 -3.72 15.14 0.87
N LEU A 231 -4.58 15.58 -0.04
CA LEU A 231 -4.22 15.75 -1.44
C LEU A 231 -3.29 16.97 -1.63
N PRO A 232 -2.37 16.92 -2.61
CA PRO A 232 -1.54 18.08 -2.95
C PRO A 232 -2.41 19.23 -3.50
N ASP A 233 -2.12 20.46 -3.08
CA ASP A 233 -2.80 21.64 -3.60
C ASP A 233 -2.34 21.96 -5.03
N VAL A 234 -3.24 21.71 -5.98
CA VAL A 234 -3.03 21.99 -7.41
C VAL A 234 -3.55 23.36 -7.83
N SER A 235 -3.99 24.21 -6.89
CA SER A 235 -4.46 25.54 -7.21
C SER A 235 -3.34 26.41 -7.79
N PRO A 236 -3.65 27.38 -8.68
CA PRO A 236 -2.64 28.30 -9.21
C PRO A 236 -1.91 29.12 -8.14
N ASN A 237 -2.52 29.23 -6.95
CA ASN A 237 -2.05 30.05 -5.84
C ASN A 237 -1.29 29.23 -4.79
N SER A 238 -1.06 27.93 -5.00
CA SER A 238 -0.46 27.04 -3.98
C SER A 238 1.02 27.37 -3.67
N GLY A 239 1.64 28.28 -4.41
CA GLY A 239 3.05 28.68 -4.24
C GLY A 239 4.06 27.59 -4.66
N VAL A 240 3.60 26.39 -5.03
CA VAL A 240 4.45 25.28 -5.45
C VAL A 240 4.71 25.36 -6.96
N ASN A 241 5.96 25.62 -7.34
CA ASN A 241 6.35 25.60 -8.75
C ASN A 241 6.38 24.14 -9.27
N MET A 242 5.35 23.75 -10.02
CA MET A 242 5.22 22.39 -10.57
C MET A 242 5.44 22.37 -12.09
N SER A 243 6.12 21.33 -12.58
CA SER A 243 6.24 21.11 -14.02
C SER A 243 4.85 20.85 -14.65
N ARG A 244 4.67 21.24 -15.92
CA ARG A 244 3.41 21.01 -16.66
C ARG A 244 3.03 19.53 -16.71
N GLY A 245 4.02 18.64 -16.82
CA GLY A 245 3.81 17.19 -16.80
C GLY A 245 3.30 16.71 -15.44
N ARG A 246 3.89 17.20 -14.34
CA ARG A 246 3.44 16.90 -12.98
C ARG A 246 2.01 17.36 -12.74
N TYR A 247 1.69 18.59 -13.14
CA TYR A 247 0.34 19.15 -13.02
C TYR A 247 -0.70 18.30 -13.77
N LYS A 248 -0.43 17.98 -15.05
CA LYS A 248 -1.32 17.09 -15.85
C LYS A 248 -1.49 15.71 -15.22
N HIS A 249 -0.44 15.15 -14.65
CA HIS A 249 -0.51 13.86 -13.97
C HIS A 249 -1.42 13.93 -12.75
N LEU A 250 -1.26 14.93 -11.88
CA LEU A 250 -2.10 15.11 -10.70
C LEU A 250 -3.58 15.27 -11.07
N LEU A 251 -3.89 16.10 -12.07
CA LEU A 251 -5.27 16.28 -12.53
C LEU A 251 -5.94 14.97 -13.00
N ARG A 252 -5.17 14.00 -13.52
CA ARG A 252 -5.70 12.69 -13.92
C ARG A 252 -6.02 11.79 -12.73
N LEU A 253 -5.28 11.91 -11.63
CA LEU A 253 -5.49 11.10 -10.42
C LEU A 253 -6.69 11.59 -9.61
N LEU A 254 -6.84 12.91 -9.46
CA LEU A 254 -7.82 13.53 -8.54
C LEU A 254 -9.26 12.98 -8.62
N PRO A 255 -9.85 12.69 -9.79
CA PRO A 255 -11.21 12.15 -9.86
C PRO A 255 -11.38 10.82 -9.10
N TYR A 256 -10.32 9.99 -9.04
CA TYR A 256 -10.33 8.69 -8.38
C TYR A 256 -10.10 8.77 -6.86
N LEU A 257 -9.73 9.94 -6.34
CA LEU A 257 -9.31 10.13 -4.95
C LEU A 257 -10.32 10.91 -4.10
N ARG A 258 -11.46 11.34 -4.66
CA ARG A 258 -12.41 12.23 -3.97
C ARG A 258 -13.27 11.56 -2.90
N THR A 259 -13.59 10.28 -3.09
CA THR A 259 -14.51 9.57 -2.19
C THR A 259 -13.70 8.86 -1.13
N GLU A 260 -13.52 9.51 0.01
CA GLU A 260 -12.72 9.01 1.14
C GLU A 260 -13.58 8.33 2.20
N SER A 261 -13.05 7.27 2.80
CA SER A 261 -13.62 6.60 3.98
C SER A 261 -12.51 5.90 4.75
N GLU A 262 -12.63 5.78 6.08
CA GLU A 262 -11.75 4.88 6.86
C GLU A 262 -11.99 3.41 6.52
N ASP A 263 -13.20 3.05 6.10
CA ASP A 263 -13.45 1.78 5.44
C ASP A 263 -12.92 1.84 4.01
N CYS A 264 -11.62 1.55 3.86
CA CYS A 264 -10.88 1.63 2.59
C CYS A 264 -10.02 0.40 2.26
N LEU A 265 -10.07 -0.67 3.07
CA LEU A 265 -9.24 -1.87 2.88
C LEU A 265 -9.81 -2.80 1.80
N TYR A 266 -9.72 -2.32 0.56
CA TYR A 266 -10.24 -2.97 -0.63
C TYR A 266 -9.14 -3.17 -1.68
N LEU A 267 -9.32 -4.18 -2.52
CA LEU A 267 -8.54 -4.39 -3.72
C LEU A 267 -9.45 -4.52 -4.96
N ASN A 268 -8.86 -4.27 -6.12
CA ASN A 268 -9.49 -4.44 -7.42
C ASN A 268 -8.74 -5.52 -8.20
N LEU A 269 -9.46 -6.42 -8.87
CA LEU A 269 -8.88 -7.43 -9.75
C LEU A 269 -9.25 -7.19 -11.21
N TYR A 270 -8.26 -7.37 -12.09
CA TYR A 270 -8.41 -7.34 -13.53
C TYR A 270 -7.92 -8.69 -14.08
N VAL A 271 -8.86 -9.49 -14.55
CA VAL A 271 -8.63 -10.87 -14.98
C VAL A 271 -8.85 -10.94 -16.49
N PRO A 272 -7.89 -11.42 -17.29
CA PRO A 272 -8.10 -11.63 -18.72
C PRO A 272 -9.31 -12.54 -18.95
N HIS A 273 -10.31 -12.07 -19.70
CA HIS A 273 -11.58 -12.80 -19.87
C HIS A 273 -11.37 -14.06 -20.71
N GLU A 274 -11.74 -15.22 -20.19
CA GLU A 274 -11.71 -16.48 -20.94
C GLU A 274 -13.07 -16.81 -21.52
N GLU A 275 -13.12 -17.03 -22.83
CA GLU A 275 -14.33 -17.54 -23.45
C GLU A 275 -14.55 -19.02 -23.10
N PRO A 276 -15.79 -19.46 -22.87
CA PRO A 276 -16.08 -20.83 -22.44
C PRO A 276 -15.53 -21.94 -23.37
N GLN A 277 -15.25 -21.61 -24.63
CA GLN A 277 -14.79 -22.56 -25.65
C GLN A 277 -13.27 -22.75 -25.68
N THR A 278 -12.50 -21.86 -25.04
CA THR A 278 -11.03 -21.87 -25.01
C THR A 278 -10.45 -22.15 -23.62
N ALA A 279 -11.28 -22.61 -22.67
CA ALA A 279 -10.91 -22.87 -21.29
C ALA A 279 -9.87 -24.00 -21.13
N GLY A 280 -8.60 -23.69 -21.39
CA GLY A 280 -7.45 -24.45 -20.94
C GLY A 280 -7.09 -24.03 -19.52
N LYS A 281 -6.95 -25.00 -18.60
CA LYS A 281 -6.69 -24.80 -17.16
C LYS A 281 -5.29 -24.25 -16.83
N GLN A 282 -4.76 -23.27 -17.57
CA GLN A 282 -3.49 -22.67 -17.16
C GLN A 282 -3.75 -21.60 -16.11
N GLN A 283 -3.23 -21.81 -14.90
CA GLN A 283 -3.30 -20.79 -13.86
C GLN A 283 -2.40 -19.59 -14.24
N LEU A 284 -2.99 -18.40 -14.24
CA LEU A 284 -2.36 -17.15 -14.64
C LEU A 284 -1.43 -16.64 -13.53
N ALA A 285 -0.32 -16.00 -13.92
CA ALA A 285 0.49 -15.27 -12.96
C ALA A 285 -0.29 -14.06 -12.42
N VAL A 286 0.05 -13.65 -11.20
CA VAL A 286 -0.64 -12.57 -10.49
C VAL A 286 0.35 -11.44 -10.21
N LEU A 287 0.04 -10.25 -10.67
CA LEU A 287 0.81 -9.04 -10.41
C LEU A 287 0.04 -8.15 -9.44
N VAL A 288 0.59 -7.91 -8.26
CA VAL A 288 -0.01 -7.08 -7.23
C VAL A 288 0.68 -5.72 -7.23
N TYR A 289 -0.07 -4.67 -7.49
CA TYR A 289 0.43 -3.30 -7.57
C TYR A 289 0.14 -2.53 -6.29
N LEU A 290 1.22 -2.07 -5.65
CA LEU A 290 1.18 -1.13 -4.53
C LEU A 290 1.48 0.27 -5.06
N HIS A 291 0.47 1.15 -4.97
CA HIS A 291 0.61 2.53 -5.43
C HIS A 291 1.66 3.30 -4.62
N GLY A 292 2.18 4.38 -5.21
CA GLY A 292 3.11 5.30 -4.54
C GLY A 292 2.63 6.74 -4.59
N GLU A 293 3.57 7.65 -4.89
CA GLU A 293 3.49 9.13 -4.82
C GLU A 293 3.85 9.69 -3.45
N SER A 294 3.16 9.25 -2.40
CA SER A 294 3.43 9.61 -1.02
C SER A 294 2.96 8.48 -0.10
N PHE A 295 3.38 8.48 1.16
CA PHE A 295 2.75 7.68 2.19
C PHE A 295 1.42 8.30 2.67
N GLU A 296 1.11 9.54 2.28
CA GLU A 296 -0.02 10.32 2.78
C GLU A 296 -1.25 10.35 1.86
N TRP A 297 -1.08 10.06 0.57
CA TRP A 297 -2.15 10.15 -0.41
C TRP A 297 -1.94 9.19 -1.59
N ASN A 298 -2.93 9.14 -2.48
CA ASN A 298 -3.11 8.25 -3.63
C ASN A 298 -3.92 6.99 -3.29
N SER A 299 -4.11 6.11 -4.29
CA SER A 299 -4.91 4.88 -4.16
C SER A 299 -4.63 3.93 -5.34
N GLY A 300 -4.83 2.63 -5.13
CA GLY A 300 -4.86 1.63 -6.20
C GLY A 300 -5.96 1.87 -7.25
N ASN A 301 -7.01 2.62 -6.90
CA ASN A 301 -8.14 2.94 -7.79
C ASN A 301 -7.75 3.76 -9.03
N ALA A 302 -6.72 4.59 -8.91
CA ALA A 302 -6.29 5.46 -10.01
C ALA A 302 -5.55 4.70 -11.12
N TYR A 303 -5.26 3.42 -10.92
CA TYR A 303 -4.47 2.57 -11.81
C TYR A 303 -5.36 1.48 -12.40
N ASP A 304 -5.70 1.63 -13.68
CA ASP A 304 -6.49 0.66 -14.42
C ASP A 304 -5.62 -0.49 -14.93
N GLY A 305 -5.79 -1.67 -14.35
CA GLY A 305 -5.04 -2.88 -14.71
C GLY A 305 -5.48 -3.54 -16.03
N SER A 306 -6.55 -3.07 -16.68
CA SER A 306 -7.19 -3.82 -17.78
C SER A 306 -6.27 -4.04 -18.97
N VAL A 307 -5.55 -3.00 -19.42
CA VAL A 307 -4.66 -3.12 -20.59
C VAL A 307 -3.51 -4.08 -20.29
N LEU A 308 -2.91 -3.97 -19.10
CA LEU A 308 -1.80 -4.83 -18.71
C LEU A 308 -2.25 -6.27 -18.51
N ALA A 309 -3.44 -6.49 -17.94
CA ALA A 309 -4.04 -7.82 -17.81
C ALA A 309 -4.23 -8.46 -19.19
N SER A 310 -4.91 -7.76 -20.10
CA SER A 310 -5.16 -8.26 -21.45
C SER A 310 -3.87 -8.50 -22.24
N TYR A 311 -2.92 -7.58 -22.20
CA TYR A 311 -1.72 -7.65 -23.04
C TYR A 311 -0.70 -8.65 -22.50
N GLY A 312 -0.50 -8.65 -21.19
CA GLY A 312 0.48 -9.51 -20.51
C GLY A 312 -0.04 -10.91 -20.22
N ASP A 313 -1.34 -11.15 -20.41
CA ASP A 313 -2.02 -12.40 -20.04
C ASP A 313 -1.77 -12.80 -18.58
N VAL A 314 -2.01 -11.83 -17.68
CA VAL A 314 -1.79 -11.95 -16.24
C VAL A 314 -2.94 -11.32 -15.47
N ILE A 315 -3.17 -11.78 -14.24
CA ILE A 315 -4.11 -11.13 -13.33
C ILE A 315 -3.43 -9.93 -12.69
N ILE A 316 -4.07 -8.76 -12.73
CA ILE A 316 -3.59 -7.56 -12.05
C ILE A 316 -4.46 -7.31 -10.83
N ALA A 317 -3.82 -7.11 -9.67
CA ALA A 317 -4.46 -6.65 -8.45
C ALA A 317 -3.97 -5.24 -8.09
N THR A 318 -4.87 -4.29 -7.87
CA THR A 318 -4.51 -2.98 -7.28
C THR A 318 -5.07 -2.88 -5.87
N VAL A 319 -4.25 -2.43 -4.93
CA VAL A 319 -4.57 -2.49 -3.49
C VAL A 319 -4.63 -1.10 -2.90
N ASN A 320 -5.67 -0.83 -2.10
CA ASN A 320 -5.71 0.30 -1.17
C ASN A 320 -5.23 -0.16 0.20
N TYR A 321 -4.40 0.63 0.87
CA TYR A 321 -3.90 0.39 2.23
C TYR A 321 -3.94 1.71 3.01
N ARG A 322 -3.98 1.67 4.34
CA ARG A 322 -4.05 2.91 5.15
C ARG A 322 -2.88 3.84 4.85
N LEU A 323 -3.15 5.15 4.90
CA LEU A 323 -2.19 6.21 4.56
C LEU A 323 -1.99 7.17 5.73
N GLY A 324 -0.92 7.96 5.64
CA GLY A 324 -0.57 9.02 6.56
C GLY A 324 -0.59 8.56 8.01
N VAL A 325 -1.19 9.40 8.86
CA VAL A 325 -1.28 9.15 10.31
C VAL A 325 -1.96 7.80 10.61
N LEU A 326 -3.03 7.47 9.88
CA LEU A 326 -3.80 6.24 10.13
C LEU A 326 -3.05 4.96 9.75
N GLY A 327 -2.08 5.06 8.84
CA GLY A 327 -1.31 3.93 8.34
C GLY A 327 0.07 3.75 8.97
N PHE A 328 0.73 4.84 9.36
CA PHE A 328 2.16 4.84 9.70
C PHE A 328 2.50 5.45 11.06
N MET A 329 1.62 6.23 11.68
CA MET A 329 1.89 6.75 13.02
C MET A 329 1.82 5.63 14.06
N ARG A 330 2.73 5.67 15.03
CA ARG A 330 2.65 4.85 16.25
C ARG A 330 1.75 5.56 17.27
N PRO A 331 0.56 5.06 17.62
CA PRO A 331 -0.40 5.78 18.47
C PRO A 331 -0.06 5.68 19.98
N SER A 332 1.21 5.53 20.32
CA SER A 332 1.69 5.28 21.68
C SER A 332 3.09 5.86 21.87
N ILE A 333 3.38 6.24 23.11
CA ILE A 333 4.72 6.63 23.54
C ILE A 333 5.61 5.41 23.80
N ASP A 334 5.02 4.26 24.11
CA ASP A 334 5.72 3.01 24.33
C ASP A 334 6.30 2.45 23.02
N ALA A 335 7.55 2.00 23.10
CA ALA A 335 8.30 1.44 22.00
C ALA A 335 7.83 0.04 21.57
N HIS A 336 7.16 -0.70 22.45
CA HIS A 336 6.70 -2.07 22.18
C HIS A 336 5.37 -2.13 21.42
N ASN A 337 4.65 -1.02 21.31
CA ASN A 337 3.38 -0.97 20.60
C ASN A 337 3.56 -1.10 19.08
N LEU A 338 2.69 -1.91 18.47
CA LEU A 338 2.70 -2.19 17.02
C LEU A 338 2.42 -0.92 16.21
N ALA A 339 3.18 -0.73 15.14
CA ALA A 339 2.99 0.32 14.14
C ALA A 339 2.89 -0.30 12.74
N ASN A 340 3.22 0.47 11.70
CA ASN A 340 3.29 -0.02 10.32
C ASN A 340 1.98 -0.65 9.81
N TYR A 341 0.84 -0.11 10.25
CA TYR A 341 -0.47 -0.65 9.91
C TYR A 341 -0.70 -0.74 8.40
N ALA A 342 -0.18 0.22 7.63
CA ALA A 342 -0.20 0.20 6.18
C ALA A 342 0.57 -1.00 5.57
N LEU A 343 1.71 -1.40 6.14
CA LEU A 343 2.44 -2.59 5.69
C LEU A 343 1.68 -3.87 6.09
N LEU A 344 1.07 -3.88 7.28
CA LEU A 344 0.21 -4.98 7.71
C LEU A 344 -1.03 -5.11 6.81
N ASP A 345 -1.61 -4.01 6.33
CA ASP A 345 -2.70 -4.00 5.35
C ASP A 345 -2.26 -4.64 4.03
N GLN A 346 -1.06 -4.30 3.54
CA GLN A 346 -0.50 -4.89 2.33
C GLN A 346 -0.26 -6.40 2.51
N ILE A 347 0.23 -6.83 3.68
CA ILE A 347 0.38 -8.25 4.03
C ILE A 347 -0.98 -8.95 4.07
N ALA A 348 -2.01 -8.33 4.65
CA ALA A 348 -3.36 -8.87 4.68
C ALA A 348 -3.95 -9.03 3.27
N ALA A 349 -3.72 -8.07 2.38
CA ALA A 349 -4.11 -8.19 0.97
C ALA A 349 -3.39 -9.36 0.28
N LEU A 350 -2.10 -9.58 0.56
CA LEU A 350 -1.35 -10.71 0.01
C LEU A 350 -1.87 -12.06 0.53
N HIS A 351 -2.22 -12.15 1.82
CA HIS A 351 -2.90 -13.33 2.37
C HIS A 351 -4.24 -13.58 1.67
N TRP A 352 -5.05 -12.53 1.49
CA TRP A 352 -6.32 -12.65 0.78
C TRP A 352 -6.12 -13.17 -0.65
N ILE A 353 -5.12 -12.67 -1.37
CA ILE A 353 -4.78 -13.11 -2.74
C ILE A 353 -4.37 -14.58 -2.72
N LYS A 354 -3.45 -14.98 -1.84
CA LYS A 354 -3.01 -16.37 -1.69
C LYS A 354 -4.18 -17.32 -1.47
N GLU A 355 -5.19 -16.89 -0.73
CA GLU A 355 -6.34 -17.71 -0.37
C GLU A 355 -7.46 -17.76 -1.41
N ASN A 356 -7.60 -16.74 -2.25
CA ASN A 356 -8.77 -16.58 -3.13
C ASN A 356 -8.44 -16.58 -4.62
N ILE A 357 -7.21 -16.26 -5.02
CA ILE A 357 -6.89 -15.96 -6.44
C ILE A 357 -7.07 -17.15 -7.37
N ALA A 358 -6.99 -18.38 -6.84
CA ALA A 358 -7.27 -19.61 -7.59
C ALA A 358 -8.70 -19.65 -8.16
N SER A 359 -9.67 -19.06 -7.45
CA SER A 359 -11.06 -18.98 -7.91
C SER A 359 -11.20 -18.11 -9.16
N PHE A 360 -10.30 -17.14 -9.33
CA PHE A 360 -10.22 -16.24 -10.48
C PHE A 360 -9.29 -16.77 -11.60
N GLY A 361 -8.82 -18.02 -11.49
CA GLY A 361 -7.89 -18.61 -12.46
C GLY A 361 -6.42 -18.23 -12.24
N GLY A 362 -6.07 -17.61 -11.10
CA GLY A 362 -4.70 -17.25 -10.78
C GLY A 362 -3.91 -18.34 -10.05
N ASP A 363 -2.59 -18.29 -10.17
CA ASP A 363 -1.65 -19.15 -9.46
C ASP A 363 -1.08 -18.42 -8.23
N SER A 364 -1.44 -18.89 -7.03
CA SER A 364 -0.94 -18.35 -5.76
C SER A 364 0.56 -18.56 -5.55
N SER A 365 1.21 -19.46 -6.30
CA SER A 365 2.66 -19.67 -6.30
C SER A 365 3.41 -18.77 -7.30
N ARG A 366 2.68 -17.99 -8.12
CA ARG A 366 3.27 -17.06 -9.11
C ARG A 366 2.79 -15.63 -8.90
N VAL A 367 2.88 -15.18 -7.66
CA VAL A 367 2.59 -13.80 -7.26
C VAL A 367 3.86 -12.95 -7.38
N THR A 368 3.77 -11.87 -8.15
CA THR A 368 4.78 -10.82 -8.29
C THR A 368 4.26 -9.54 -7.64
N LEU A 369 5.04 -8.95 -6.75
CA LEU A 369 4.72 -7.67 -6.13
C LEU A 369 5.40 -6.53 -6.91
N MET A 370 4.68 -5.46 -7.21
CA MET A 370 5.17 -4.34 -8.00
C MET A 370 4.80 -3.04 -7.29
N GLY A 371 5.76 -2.11 -7.23
CA GLY A 371 5.52 -0.80 -6.62
C GLY A 371 6.24 0.31 -7.37
N HIS A 372 5.71 1.53 -7.24
CA HIS A 372 6.34 2.75 -7.75
C HIS A 372 6.60 3.72 -6.60
N SER A 373 7.76 4.41 -6.57
CA SER A 373 8.08 5.43 -5.55
C SER A 373 7.92 4.91 -4.11
N THR A 374 7.11 5.54 -3.25
CA THR A 374 6.80 5.05 -1.89
C THR A 374 6.23 3.64 -1.89
N GLY A 375 5.45 3.25 -2.92
CA GLY A 375 5.00 1.89 -3.12
C GLY A 375 6.16 0.92 -3.39
N ALA A 376 7.20 1.33 -4.13
CA ALA A 376 8.40 0.52 -4.34
C ALA A 376 9.21 0.37 -3.04
N ALA A 377 9.26 1.41 -2.20
CA ALA A 377 9.84 1.31 -0.87
C ALA A 377 9.06 0.31 0.01
N CYS A 378 7.72 0.34 0.02
CA CYS A 378 6.87 -0.66 0.66
C CYS A 378 7.19 -2.08 0.18
N VAL A 379 7.27 -2.31 -1.14
CA VAL A 379 7.68 -3.60 -1.72
C VAL A 379 9.04 -4.02 -1.17
N ASN A 380 10.00 -3.10 -1.10
CA ASN A 380 11.32 -3.41 -0.59
C ASN A 380 11.32 -3.80 0.90
N TYR A 381 10.51 -3.13 1.74
CA TYR A 381 10.32 -3.51 3.14
C TYR A 381 9.66 -4.89 3.26
N LEU A 382 8.66 -5.17 2.44
CA LEU A 382 8.02 -6.49 2.41
C LEU A 382 8.98 -7.59 1.97
N MET A 383 9.97 -7.33 1.11
CA MET A 383 10.98 -8.33 0.76
C MET A 383 11.87 -8.73 1.93
N VAL A 384 12.19 -7.80 2.83
CA VAL A 384 13.07 -8.06 4.00
C VAL A 384 12.29 -8.39 5.26
N SER A 385 10.95 -8.38 5.19
CA SER A 385 10.08 -8.66 6.31
C SER A 385 9.93 -10.16 6.52
N PRO A 386 10.17 -10.70 7.73
CA PRO A 386 9.98 -12.13 7.99
C PRO A 386 8.51 -12.55 7.87
N VAL A 387 7.56 -11.64 8.19
CA VAL A 387 6.12 -11.93 8.21
C VAL A 387 5.48 -12.02 6.82
N SER A 388 6.15 -11.53 5.78
CA SER A 388 5.67 -11.61 4.39
C SER A 388 6.13 -12.89 3.65
N SER A 389 6.94 -13.71 4.31
CA SER A 389 7.62 -14.87 3.71
C SER A 389 6.62 -15.85 3.09
N GLY A 390 6.82 -16.18 1.82
CA GLY A 390 5.97 -17.13 1.09
C GLY A 390 4.60 -16.59 0.69
N LEU A 391 4.41 -15.26 0.70
CA LEU A 391 3.22 -14.60 0.16
C LEU A 391 3.38 -14.10 -1.29
N PHE A 392 4.62 -13.84 -1.71
CA PHE A 392 4.98 -13.48 -3.08
C PHE A 392 6.36 -14.04 -3.43
N HIS A 393 6.67 -14.07 -4.72
CA HIS A 393 7.82 -14.80 -5.25
C HIS A 393 8.72 -13.92 -6.11
N ARG A 394 8.24 -12.77 -6.59
CA ARG A 394 9.03 -11.84 -7.41
C ARG A 394 8.69 -10.42 -7.00
N ALA A 395 9.63 -9.50 -7.20
CA ALA A 395 9.44 -8.09 -6.91
C ALA A 395 9.87 -7.21 -8.08
N ILE A 396 9.12 -6.14 -8.35
CA ILE A 396 9.45 -5.09 -9.32
C ILE A 396 9.43 -3.75 -8.57
N LEU A 397 10.60 -3.13 -8.45
CA LEU A 397 10.78 -1.87 -7.73
C LEU A 397 11.03 -0.74 -8.72
N MET A 398 10.05 0.15 -8.89
CA MET A 398 10.16 1.28 -9.82
C MET A 398 10.45 2.57 -9.06
N SER A 399 11.66 3.10 -9.21
CA SER A 399 12.02 4.43 -8.68
C SER A 399 11.80 4.62 -7.18
N GLY A 400 12.08 3.60 -6.37
CA GLY A 400 12.04 3.67 -4.91
C GLY A 400 12.67 2.45 -4.23
N SER A 401 13.18 2.64 -3.02
CA SER A 401 13.85 1.60 -2.22
C SER A 401 13.70 1.90 -0.73
N ALA A 402 13.76 0.87 0.12
CA ALA A 402 13.82 1.01 1.57
C ALA A 402 15.10 1.72 2.08
N MET A 403 16.11 1.93 1.23
CA MET A 403 17.33 2.66 1.58
C MET A 403 17.27 4.16 1.27
N SER A 404 16.16 4.68 0.75
CA SER A 404 16.03 6.11 0.51
C SER A 404 15.80 6.87 1.82
N ASP A 405 16.33 8.08 1.96
CA ASP A 405 16.22 8.89 3.19
C ASP A 405 14.76 9.18 3.59
N TRP A 406 13.86 9.24 2.59
CA TRP A 406 12.42 9.45 2.77
C TRP A 406 11.64 8.14 2.96
N ALA A 407 12.28 6.96 2.93
CA ALA A 407 11.58 5.67 2.94
C ALA A 407 11.17 5.20 4.35
N ALA A 408 11.85 5.67 5.39
CA ALA A 408 11.52 5.37 6.79
C ALA A 408 11.33 6.65 7.59
N SER A 409 10.49 6.58 8.62
CA SER A 409 10.40 7.64 9.61
C SER A 409 11.25 7.34 10.84
N ASN A 410 12.04 8.31 11.27
CA ASN A 410 12.73 8.33 12.57
C ASN A 410 12.06 9.29 13.57
N GLN A 411 10.93 9.91 13.19
CA GLN A 411 10.27 10.99 13.94
C GLN A 411 8.85 10.63 14.41
N SER A 412 8.51 9.34 14.44
CA SER A 412 7.16 8.87 14.74
C SER A 412 6.70 9.26 16.16
N LEU A 413 7.59 9.24 17.15
CA LEU A 413 7.27 9.70 18.51
C LEU A 413 6.98 11.20 18.54
N GLN A 414 7.82 12.04 17.93
CA GLN A 414 7.60 13.48 17.87
C GLN A 414 6.26 13.80 17.18
N LEU A 415 5.96 13.10 16.08
CA LEU A 415 4.69 13.23 15.38
C LEU A 415 3.50 12.89 16.28
N THR A 416 3.60 11.79 17.03
CA THR A 416 2.56 11.34 17.95
C THR A 416 2.30 12.38 19.03
N MET A 417 3.35 12.94 19.62
CA MET A 417 3.24 14.01 20.62
C MET A 417 2.63 15.29 20.04
N GLN A 418 3.01 15.68 18.82
CA GLN A 418 2.42 16.83 18.13
C GLN A 418 0.93 16.66 17.90
N ILE A 419 0.51 15.48 17.43
CA ILE A 419 -0.90 15.16 17.18
C ILE A 419 -1.68 15.09 18.49
N ALA A 420 -1.12 14.44 19.52
CA ALA A 420 -1.74 14.37 20.84
C ALA A 420 -1.99 15.76 21.40
N HIS A 421 -0.99 16.64 21.35
CA HIS A 421 -1.13 18.03 21.79
C HIS A 421 -2.14 18.82 20.95
N ALA A 422 -2.11 18.70 19.62
CA ALA A 422 -3.04 19.42 18.74
C ALA A 422 -4.51 19.02 18.98
N LEU A 423 -4.75 17.78 19.42
CA LEU A 423 -6.08 17.24 19.72
C LEU A 423 -6.46 17.34 21.21
N ASN A 424 -5.58 17.87 22.05
CA ASN A 424 -5.72 17.86 23.52
C ASN A 424 -5.93 16.44 24.10
N CYS A 425 -5.27 15.44 23.51
CA CYS A 425 -5.28 14.09 24.05
C CYS A 425 -4.31 13.94 25.22
N PRO A 426 -4.71 13.26 26.31
CA PRO A 426 -3.85 13.03 27.45
C PRO A 426 -2.69 12.10 27.06
N VAL A 427 -1.49 12.49 27.44
CA VAL A 427 -0.29 11.65 27.36
C VAL A 427 0.05 11.25 28.79
N SER A 428 -0.25 9.99 29.13
CA SER A 428 0.14 9.40 30.41
C SER A 428 1.47 8.68 30.24
N GLU A 429 2.38 8.83 31.21
CA GLU A 429 3.60 8.03 31.29
C GLU A 429 3.34 6.63 31.88
N HIS A 430 2.16 6.40 32.47
CA HIS A 430 1.81 5.12 33.05
C HIS A 430 1.36 4.14 31.96
N GLU A 431 2.13 3.07 31.80
CA GLU A 431 2.01 2.04 30.75
C GLU A 431 0.65 1.32 30.68
N GLU A 432 -0.15 1.38 31.75
CA GLU A 432 -1.40 0.63 31.89
C GLU A 432 -2.63 1.33 31.29
N ASP A 433 -2.52 2.62 30.95
CA ASP A 433 -3.63 3.43 30.47
C ASP A 433 -3.51 3.73 28.97
N ASP A 434 -4.27 2.99 28.14
CA ASP A 434 -4.47 3.22 26.69
C ASP A 434 -5.20 4.57 26.40
N THR A 435 -5.15 5.54 27.31
CA THR A 435 -5.92 6.80 27.28
C THR A 435 -5.59 7.65 26.06
N LEU A 436 -4.33 7.66 25.62
CA LEU A 436 -3.93 8.37 24.41
C LEU A 436 -4.61 7.75 23.18
N LEU A 437 -4.50 6.42 23.05
CA LEU A 437 -5.06 5.68 21.94
C LEU A 437 -6.59 5.81 21.89
N ASP A 438 -7.26 5.71 23.04
CA ASP A 438 -8.70 5.89 23.15
C ASP A 438 -9.14 7.31 22.79
N CYS A 439 -8.40 8.33 23.22
CA CYS A 439 -8.65 9.71 22.80
C CYS A 439 -8.52 9.86 21.27
N LEU A 440 -7.42 9.36 20.68
CA LEU A 440 -7.20 9.43 19.23
C LEU A 440 -8.30 8.72 18.42
N ARG A 441 -8.90 7.66 18.96
CA ARG A 441 -10.04 6.94 18.35
C ARG A 441 -11.34 7.73 18.39
N GLN A 442 -11.53 8.59 19.39
CA GLN A 442 -12.74 9.41 19.54
C GLN A 442 -12.81 10.57 18.55
N HIS A 443 -11.66 11.05 18.05
CA HIS A 443 -11.62 12.11 17.05
C HIS A 443 -12.07 11.64 15.66
N ARG A 444 -12.57 12.55 14.82
CA ARG A 444 -12.87 12.23 13.42
C ARG A 444 -11.55 12.14 12.66
N TYR A 445 -11.45 11.21 11.72
CA TYR A 445 -10.23 11.07 10.90
C TYR A 445 -9.83 12.38 10.19
N LYS A 446 -10.81 13.22 9.80
CA LYS A 446 -10.56 14.50 9.15
C LYS A 446 -9.78 15.46 10.06
N ASP A 447 -10.08 15.45 11.36
CA ASP A 447 -9.43 16.31 12.35
C ASP A 447 -7.98 15.87 12.59
N ILE A 448 -7.68 14.58 12.38
CA ILE A 448 -6.34 13.99 12.56
C ILE A 448 -5.48 14.20 11.32
N VAL A 449 -6.00 13.83 10.14
CA VAL A 449 -5.23 13.82 8.86
C VAL A 449 -4.82 15.21 8.39
N HIS A 450 -5.54 16.26 8.80
CA HIS A 450 -5.26 17.64 8.38
C HIS A 450 -4.33 18.39 9.32
N ILE A 451 -3.88 17.78 10.42
CA ILE A 451 -2.92 18.39 11.35
C ILE A 451 -1.62 18.66 10.57
N PRO A 452 -1.12 19.91 10.53
CA PRO A 452 0.13 20.22 9.86
C PRO A 452 1.29 19.49 10.54
N THR A 453 2.04 18.72 9.76
CA THR A 453 3.27 18.06 10.20
C THR A 453 4.46 18.74 9.54
N SER A 454 5.45 19.19 10.31
CA SER A 454 6.70 19.72 9.74
C SER A 454 7.66 18.59 9.43
N PHE A 455 8.29 18.61 8.26
CA PHE A 455 9.34 17.67 7.89
C PHE A 455 10.53 18.43 7.30
N GLN A 456 11.72 17.90 7.54
CA GLN A 456 12.92 18.36 6.86
C GLN A 456 12.86 17.94 5.39
N GLN A 457 13.46 18.74 4.51
CA GLN A 457 13.54 18.41 3.10
C GLN A 457 14.18 17.02 2.91
N PHE A 458 13.57 16.19 2.06
CA PHE A 458 13.99 14.80 1.78
C PHE A 458 13.80 13.78 2.91
N SER A 459 13.14 14.14 4.00
CA SER A 459 12.75 13.23 5.08
C SER A 459 11.23 13.01 5.12
N THR A 460 10.77 12.01 5.87
CA THR A 460 9.35 11.79 6.15
C THR A 460 9.07 11.61 7.64
N SER A 461 8.06 12.31 8.16
CA SER A 461 7.45 12.03 9.47
C SER A 461 6.42 10.90 9.38
N LEU A 462 5.96 10.58 8.17
CA LEU A 462 4.89 9.62 7.90
C LEU A 462 5.42 8.56 6.94
N GLY A 463 5.78 7.41 7.48
CA GLY A 463 6.30 6.29 6.72
C GLY A 463 6.64 5.10 7.61
N PRO A 464 7.11 4.00 7.03
CA PRO A 464 7.53 2.82 7.77
C PRO A 464 8.52 3.13 8.90
N ILE A 465 8.38 2.44 10.03
CA ILE A 465 9.31 2.51 11.17
C ILE A 465 9.95 1.15 11.44
N VAL A 466 11.16 1.13 11.99
CA VAL A 466 11.79 -0.11 12.45
C VAL A 466 11.14 -0.53 13.78
N ASP A 467 10.21 -1.48 13.71
CA ASP A 467 9.39 -1.94 14.84
C ASP A 467 9.85 -3.28 15.42
N GLY A 468 10.89 -3.90 14.85
CA GLY A 468 11.40 -5.21 15.27
C GLY A 468 10.52 -6.39 14.87
N HIS A 469 9.35 -6.15 14.26
CA HIS A 469 8.36 -7.16 13.91
C HIS A 469 8.15 -7.24 12.39
N VAL A 470 7.55 -6.21 11.80
CA VAL A 470 7.36 -6.11 10.35
C VAL A 470 8.68 -5.72 9.70
N ILE A 471 9.38 -4.75 10.28
CA ILE A 471 10.70 -4.31 9.85
C ILE A 471 11.68 -4.68 10.97
N PRO A 472 12.40 -5.81 10.85
CA PRO A 472 13.17 -6.37 11.96
C PRO A 472 14.37 -5.52 12.36
N ASN A 473 14.96 -4.78 11.42
CA ASN A 473 16.08 -3.89 11.66
C ASN A 473 16.18 -2.85 10.55
N GLN A 474 17.15 -1.94 10.68
CA GLN A 474 17.50 -0.96 9.66
C GLN A 474 17.77 -1.64 8.30
N PRO A 475 17.19 -1.17 7.19
CA PRO A 475 17.31 -1.81 5.87
C PRO A 475 18.74 -2.13 5.45
N TYR A 476 19.69 -1.22 5.63
CA TYR A 476 21.09 -1.46 5.27
C TYR A 476 21.72 -2.62 6.07
N LYS A 477 21.30 -2.82 7.34
CA LYS A 477 21.75 -3.96 8.15
C LYS A 477 21.09 -5.25 7.67
N VAL A 478 19.78 -5.23 7.44
CA VAL A 478 19.06 -6.43 6.99
C VAL A 478 19.61 -6.91 5.64
N MET A 479 19.79 -5.99 4.71
CA MET A 479 20.26 -6.33 3.36
C MET A 479 21.75 -6.65 3.27
N GLY A 480 22.58 -6.06 4.14
CA GLY A 480 24.01 -6.31 4.18
C GLY A 480 24.39 -7.61 4.89
N HIS A 481 23.65 -7.99 5.94
CA HIS A 481 23.99 -9.15 6.78
C HIS A 481 23.16 -10.41 6.47
N TYR A 482 21.88 -10.24 6.10
CA TYR A 482 20.93 -11.36 5.99
C TYR A 482 20.56 -11.62 4.53
N THR A 483 21.56 -11.96 3.74
CA THR A 483 21.40 -12.23 2.29
C THR A 483 20.42 -13.36 1.98
N GLU A 484 20.19 -14.27 2.93
CA GLU A 484 19.23 -15.37 2.84
C GLU A 484 17.76 -14.94 2.81
N TYR A 485 17.43 -13.70 3.16
CA TYR A 485 16.08 -13.19 2.91
C TYR A 485 15.80 -13.05 1.42
N PHE A 486 16.84 -12.74 0.62
CA PHE A 486 16.70 -12.54 -0.82
C PHE A 486 16.76 -13.83 -1.62
N SER A 487 17.32 -14.92 -1.08
CA SER A 487 17.36 -16.22 -1.77
C SER A 487 15.99 -16.89 -1.90
N ARG A 488 14.94 -16.30 -1.31
CA ARG A 488 13.56 -16.79 -1.30
C ARG A 488 12.74 -16.35 -2.54
N PHE A 489 13.27 -15.44 -3.35
CA PHE A 489 12.60 -14.81 -4.49
C PHE A 489 13.21 -15.23 -5.83
#